data_AF-A0A134ARD0-F1
#
_entry.id   AF-A0A134ARD0-F1
#
_cell.length_a   1.000
_cell.length_b   1.000
_cell.length_c   1.000
_cell.angle_alpha   90.00
_cell.angle_beta   90.00
_cell.angle_gamma   90.00
#
_symmetry.space_group_name_H-M   'P 1'
#
loop_
_entity.id
_entity.type
_entity.pdbx_description
1 polymer ?
#
loop_
_entity_poly.entity_id
_entity_poly.type
_entity_poly.pdbx_seq_one_letter_code
_entity_poly.pdbx_strand_id
1 'polypeptide(L)'
;MRNNKLIIGIENSNGEIIQKQDFFDFKQGKGSIPIINLYTGQKLFDILLSELGFIKWQENKFVFSYILNKNPFISVMQILGKIAEAIVVRNCNNNEYLNRIWFSKARLKRANKKTVRNFTAIGTGLLSTKKNFFQKYNPSDPQRDIIWIDKNENYALIPNKNTLQSGLVAGLQLKVSSDYHKYILDAILKSKYENPIVYFDLNNDFYNLIEYLISNKLIEVSEVGKNIIQGKSLDPTAHQELLYYYDLVKAIVNNKLTIDDLILNSDAYETKNVLKNALMGTAINKINAEDLLL
;
A
#
# COMPACT_ATOMS: atom_id res chain seq x y z
N MET A 1 36.52 21.78 -11.42
CA MET A 1 35.30 20.93 -11.46
C MET A 1 34.09 21.82 -11.24
N ARG A 2 33.07 21.80 -12.11
CA ARG A 2 31.82 22.55 -11.87
C ARG A 2 31.03 21.83 -10.78
N ASN A 3 30.84 22.49 -9.64
CA ASN A 3 30.13 21.95 -8.48
C ASN A 3 28.62 22.17 -8.64
N ASN A 4 28.02 21.51 -9.65
CA ASN A 4 26.60 21.62 -9.95
C ASN A 4 25.79 20.66 -9.05
N LYS A 5 24.69 21.13 -8.46
CA LYS A 5 23.78 20.33 -7.62
C LYS A 5 22.40 20.25 -8.27
N LEU A 6 21.83 19.04 -8.34
CA LEU A 6 20.46 18.82 -8.79
C LEU A 6 19.49 18.95 -7.61
N ILE A 7 18.46 19.78 -7.76
CA ILE A 7 17.46 20.03 -6.72
C ILE A 7 16.06 19.73 -7.22
N ILE A 8 15.16 19.49 -6.28
CA ILE A 8 13.71 19.54 -6.48
C ILE A 8 13.17 20.67 -5.61
N GLY A 9 12.19 21.42 -6.11
CA GLY A 9 11.60 22.54 -5.36
C GLY A 9 10.14 22.79 -5.71
N ILE A 10 9.49 23.56 -4.85
CA ILE A 10 8.13 24.08 -5.03
C ILE A 10 8.26 25.51 -5.50
N GLU A 11 7.61 25.81 -6.62
CA GLU A 11 7.51 27.14 -7.18
C GLU A 11 6.11 27.71 -6.87
N ASN A 12 6.04 28.96 -6.43
CA ASN A 12 4.76 29.65 -6.24
C ASN A 12 4.25 30.26 -7.56
N SER A 13 3.07 30.86 -7.55
CA SER A 13 2.48 31.52 -8.73
C SER A 13 3.33 32.67 -9.32
N ASN A 14 4.27 33.21 -8.54
CA ASN A 14 5.14 34.31 -8.95
C ASN A 14 6.47 33.82 -9.55
N GLY A 15 6.67 32.50 -9.67
CA GLY A 15 7.91 31.90 -10.16
C GLY A 15 9.03 31.80 -9.11
N GLU A 16 8.71 31.97 -7.82
CA GLU A 16 9.70 31.90 -6.74
C GLU A 16 9.75 30.50 -6.13
N ILE A 17 10.96 29.97 -5.96
CA ILE A 17 11.17 28.69 -5.26
C ILE A 17 11.01 28.91 -3.75
N ILE A 18 9.86 28.52 -3.21
CA ILE A 18 9.52 28.66 -1.78
C ILE A 18 10.08 27.53 -0.92
N GLN A 19 10.37 26.38 -1.53
CA GLN A 19 10.99 25.25 -0.84
C GLN A 19 11.86 24.46 -1.82
N LYS A 20 13.00 23.95 -1.35
CA LYS A 20 13.89 23.10 -2.16
C LYS A 20 14.65 22.11 -1.31
N GLN A 21 15.04 21.00 -1.94
CA GLN A 21 15.94 20.02 -1.37
C GLN A 21 16.80 19.37 -2.45
N ASP A 22 17.78 18.56 -2.02
CA ASP A 22 18.55 17.72 -2.93
C ASP A 22 17.64 16.66 -3.59
N PHE A 23 17.83 16.48 -4.90
CA PHE A 23 17.03 15.53 -5.67
C PHE A 23 17.35 14.07 -5.33
N PHE A 24 18.60 13.74 -5.02
CA PHE A 24 18.98 12.38 -4.68
C PHE A 24 18.48 11.98 -3.29
N ASP A 25 18.48 12.92 -2.33
CA ASP A 25 17.82 12.72 -1.03
C ASP A 25 16.32 12.47 -1.21
N PHE A 26 15.65 13.28 -2.04
CA PHE A 26 14.23 13.07 -2.38
C PHE A 26 13.99 11.67 -2.97
N LYS A 27 14.78 11.29 -3.98
CA LYS A 27 14.68 9.99 -4.65
C LYS A 27 14.94 8.82 -3.70
N GLN A 28 15.80 8.99 -2.70
CA GLN A 28 16.08 7.96 -1.69
C GLN A 28 15.03 7.89 -0.57
N GLY A 29 13.92 8.63 -0.68
CA GLY A 29 12.86 8.64 0.33
C GLY A 29 13.19 9.50 1.56
N LYS A 30 14.11 10.47 1.42
CA LYS A 30 14.40 11.49 2.44
C LYS A 30 13.80 12.83 1.99
N GLY A 31 12.50 12.82 1.71
CA GLY A 31 11.79 13.99 1.23
C GLY A 31 11.35 14.89 2.39
N SER A 32 11.35 16.20 2.15
CA SER A 32 10.68 17.14 3.04
C SER A 32 9.17 17.00 2.87
N ILE A 33 8.44 17.05 3.99
CA ILE A 33 6.98 16.83 4.02
C ILE A 33 6.24 17.69 3.00
N PRO A 34 6.49 19.01 2.87
CA PRO A 34 5.77 19.82 1.88
C PRO A 34 6.02 19.39 0.43
N ILE A 35 7.25 19.01 0.07
CA ILE A 35 7.57 18.55 -1.29
C ILE A 35 6.91 17.20 -1.57
N ILE A 36 7.00 16.25 -0.63
CA ILE A 36 6.32 14.95 -0.78
C ILE A 36 4.80 15.15 -0.87
N ASN A 37 4.25 16.00 -0.02
CA ASN A 37 2.81 16.26 0.03
C ASN A 37 2.31 16.87 -1.28
N LEU A 38 3.03 17.87 -1.82
CA LEU A 38 2.71 18.41 -3.14
C LEU A 38 2.81 17.34 -4.24
N TYR A 39 3.81 16.46 -4.17
CA TYR A 39 4.05 15.44 -5.18
C TYR A 39 3.02 14.29 -5.17
N THR A 40 2.55 13.85 -4.00
CA THR A 40 1.74 12.63 -3.88
C THR A 40 0.68 12.64 -2.78
N GLY A 41 0.45 13.77 -2.11
CA GLY A 41 -0.52 13.90 -1.00
C GLY A 41 -1.94 13.51 -1.39
N GLN A 42 -2.43 13.99 -2.55
CA GLN A 42 -3.77 13.65 -3.05
C GLN A 42 -3.94 12.14 -3.27
N LYS A 43 -2.92 11.44 -3.80
CA LYS A 43 -2.98 9.98 -3.97
C LYS A 43 -3.12 9.26 -2.62
N LEU A 44 -2.39 9.72 -1.61
CA LEU A 44 -2.50 9.17 -0.26
C LEU A 44 -3.89 9.42 0.31
N PHE A 45 -4.42 10.64 0.16
CA PHE A 45 -5.78 10.98 0.57
C PHE A 45 -6.81 10.05 -0.08
N ASP A 46 -6.72 9.83 -1.39
CA ASP A 46 -7.63 8.97 -2.13
C ASP A 46 -7.62 7.53 -1.59
N ILE A 47 -6.43 6.97 -1.30
CA ILE A 47 -6.29 5.63 -0.71
C ILE A 47 -6.93 5.59 0.69
N LEU A 48 -6.57 6.54 1.55
CA LEU A 48 -7.05 6.61 2.93
C LEU A 48 -8.58 6.75 2.99
N LEU A 49 -9.18 7.49 2.06
CA LEU A 49 -10.61 7.69 1.96
C LEU A 49 -11.33 6.50 1.32
N SER A 50 -10.96 6.15 0.10
CA SER A 50 -11.76 5.26 -0.77
C SER A 50 -11.48 3.77 -0.57
N GLU A 51 -10.26 3.41 -0.22
CA GLU A 51 -9.86 2.00 -0.04
C GLU A 51 -9.85 1.61 1.44
N LEU A 52 -9.43 2.51 2.33
CA LEU A 52 -9.23 2.18 3.74
C LEU A 52 -10.33 2.70 4.67
N GLY A 53 -11.06 3.74 4.29
CA GLY A 53 -12.09 4.35 5.14
C GLY A 53 -11.54 5.02 6.40
N PHE A 54 -10.29 5.45 6.37
CA PHE A 54 -9.60 6.11 7.49
C PHE A 54 -9.86 7.62 7.53
N ILE A 55 -10.63 8.15 6.59
CA ILE A 55 -11.04 9.54 6.55
C ILE A 55 -12.56 9.63 6.65
N LYS A 56 -13.04 10.50 7.53
CA LYS A 56 -14.46 10.84 7.69
C LYS A 56 -14.67 12.33 7.53
N TRP A 57 -15.83 12.71 7.02
CA TRP A 57 -16.28 14.11 7.04
C TRP A 57 -17.06 14.38 8.32
N GLN A 58 -16.53 15.24 9.18
CA GLN A 58 -17.13 15.60 10.48
C GLN A 58 -16.92 17.09 10.72
N GLU A 59 -17.95 17.79 11.24
CA GLU A 59 -17.83 19.23 11.59
C GLU A 59 -17.27 20.11 10.45
N ASN A 60 -17.67 19.82 9.21
CA ASN A 60 -17.21 20.50 7.99
C ASN A 60 -15.69 20.41 7.71
N LYS A 61 -15.01 19.36 8.19
CA LYS A 61 -13.61 19.07 7.88
C LYS A 61 -13.37 17.57 7.68
N PHE A 62 -12.27 17.21 7.01
CA PHE A 62 -11.83 15.83 6.95
C PHE A 62 -11.06 15.46 8.23
N VAL A 63 -11.45 14.35 8.85
CA VAL A 63 -10.85 13.86 10.10
C VAL A 63 -10.25 12.47 9.87
N PHE A 64 -9.04 12.28 10.38
CA PHE A 64 -8.39 10.96 10.40
C PHE A 64 -9.04 10.08 11.46
N SER A 65 -9.79 9.06 11.03
CA SER A 65 -10.56 8.15 11.87
C SER A 65 -9.90 6.77 11.97
N TYR A 66 -8.71 6.72 12.55
CA TYR A 66 -7.99 5.47 12.83
C TYR A 66 -7.61 5.38 14.31
N ILE A 67 -7.79 4.19 14.91
CA ILE A 67 -7.45 3.95 16.32
C ILE A 67 -5.94 3.73 16.42
N LEU A 68 -5.22 4.70 16.98
CA LEU A 68 -3.78 4.62 17.14
C LEU A 68 -3.39 3.68 18.29
N ASN A 69 -2.36 2.88 18.05
CA ASN A 69 -1.68 2.13 19.09
C ASN A 69 -0.90 3.08 20.02
N LYS A 70 -0.66 2.66 21.27
CA LYS A 70 0.18 3.41 22.23
C LYS A 70 1.57 3.69 21.69
N ASN A 71 2.10 2.79 20.85
CA ASN A 71 3.34 3.00 20.13
C ASN A 71 3.07 3.56 18.72
N PRO A 72 3.39 4.84 18.44
CA PRO A 72 3.17 5.47 17.13
C PRO A 72 3.84 4.73 15.98
N PHE A 73 5.01 4.11 16.22
CA PHE A 73 5.72 3.32 15.21
C PHE A 73 4.85 2.16 14.71
N ILE A 74 4.21 1.43 15.63
CA ILE A 74 3.34 0.30 15.28
C ILE A 74 2.15 0.80 14.45
N SER A 75 1.53 1.91 14.84
CA SER A 75 0.43 2.53 14.10
C SER A 75 0.83 2.87 12.66
N VAL A 76 2.00 3.50 12.48
CA VAL A 76 2.52 3.85 11.14
C VAL A 76 2.72 2.60 10.29
N MET A 77 3.32 1.54 10.83
CA MET A 77 3.56 0.30 10.08
C MET A 77 2.28 -0.45 9.72
N GLN A 78 1.28 -0.43 10.60
CA GLN A 78 -0.05 -1.01 10.32
C GLN A 78 -0.77 -0.27 9.19
N ILE A 79 -0.79 1.07 9.26
CA ILE A 79 -1.40 1.91 8.22
C ILE A 79 -0.69 1.69 6.87
N LEU A 80 0.65 1.67 6.87
CA LEU A 80 1.43 1.42 5.65
C LEU A 80 1.22 0.03 5.08
N GLY A 81 1.02 -1.01 5.92
CA GLY A 81 0.65 -2.34 5.45
C GLY A 81 -0.65 -2.34 4.65
N LYS A 82 -1.67 -1.61 5.13
CA LYS A 82 -2.95 -1.44 4.42
C LYS A 82 -2.84 -0.57 3.17
N ILE A 83 -2.00 0.46 3.20
CA ILE A 83 -1.69 1.25 2.00
C ILE A 83 -0.97 0.39 0.96
N ALA A 84 -0.02 -0.45 1.35
CA ALA A 84 0.67 -1.37 0.44
C ALA A 84 -0.29 -2.35 -0.24
N GLU A 85 -1.27 -2.87 0.51
CA GLU A 85 -2.36 -3.70 -0.03
C GLU A 85 -3.09 -2.98 -1.17
N ALA A 86 -3.54 -1.74 -0.92
CA ALA A 86 -4.22 -0.93 -1.92
C ALA A 86 -3.35 -0.63 -3.16
N ILE A 87 -2.08 -0.26 -2.95
CA ILE A 87 -1.13 0.04 -4.05
C ILE A 87 -0.91 -1.20 -4.93
N VAL A 88 -0.64 -2.36 -4.33
CA VAL A 88 -0.35 -3.58 -5.08
C VAL A 88 -1.59 -4.05 -5.85
N VAL A 89 -2.78 -3.99 -5.25
CA VAL A 89 -4.04 -4.33 -5.93
C VAL A 89 -4.27 -3.39 -7.13
N ARG A 90 -4.15 -2.07 -6.93
CA ARG A 90 -4.25 -1.06 -8.00
C ARG A 90 -3.27 -1.35 -9.13
N ASN A 91 -1.99 -1.60 -8.80
CA ASN A 91 -0.95 -1.84 -9.80
C ASN A 91 -1.17 -3.16 -10.56
N CYS A 92 -1.60 -4.23 -9.89
CA CYS A 92 -1.95 -5.49 -10.54
C CYS A 92 -3.12 -5.30 -11.52
N ASN A 93 -4.16 -4.57 -11.11
CA ASN A 93 -5.34 -4.39 -11.96
C ASN A 93 -5.11 -3.43 -13.13
N ASN A 94 -4.15 -2.50 -13.02
CA ASN A 94 -3.81 -1.55 -14.08
C ASN A 94 -2.65 -2.01 -14.99
N ASN A 95 -1.91 -3.06 -14.62
CA ASN A 95 -0.74 -3.51 -15.36
C ASN A 95 -0.65 -5.04 -15.41
N GLU A 96 -0.95 -5.63 -16.59
CA GLU A 96 -0.92 -7.08 -16.82
C GLU A 96 0.44 -7.72 -16.48
N TYR A 97 1.54 -7.00 -16.71
CA TYR A 97 2.89 -7.50 -16.41
C TYR A 97 3.12 -7.63 -14.90
N LEU A 98 2.75 -6.59 -14.13
CA LEU A 98 2.82 -6.64 -12.67
C LEU A 98 1.88 -7.70 -12.13
N ASN A 99 0.62 -7.76 -12.61
CA ASN A 99 -0.34 -8.80 -12.21
C ASN A 99 0.27 -10.19 -12.36
N ARG A 100 0.92 -10.46 -13.49
CA ARG A 100 1.56 -11.75 -13.75
C ARG A 100 2.69 -12.06 -12.77
N ILE A 101 3.51 -11.08 -12.39
CA ILE A 101 4.59 -11.27 -11.42
C ILE A 101 4.00 -11.64 -10.06
N TRP A 102 3.12 -10.79 -9.54
CA TRP A 102 2.49 -10.96 -8.22
C TRP A 102 1.69 -12.27 -8.15
N PHE A 103 0.85 -12.55 -9.15
CA PHE A 103 0.09 -13.79 -9.26
C PHE A 103 0.97 -15.04 -9.32
N SER A 104 2.13 -14.97 -10.00
CA SER A 104 3.06 -16.10 -10.05
C SER A 104 3.68 -16.39 -8.69
N LYS A 105 3.93 -15.36 -7.88
CA LYS A 105 4.42 -15.52 -6.51
C LYS A 105 3.34 -16.11 -5.61
N ALA A 106 2.11 -15.58 -5.65
CA ALA A 106 0.98 -16.11 -4.89
C ALA A 106 0.70 -17.60 -5.17
N ARG A 107 0.86 -18.03 -6.43
CA ARG A 107 0.65 -19.42 -6.84
C ARG A 107 1.84 -20.34 -6.67
N LEU A 108 2.99 -19.83 -6.21
CA LEU A 108 4.27 -20.55 -6.12
C LEU A 108 4.68 -21.22 -7.45
N LYS A 109 4.17 -20.70 -8.58
CA LYS A 109 4.39 -21.24 -9.91
C LYS A 109 4.27 -20.13 -10.92
N ARG A 110 5.23 -20.07 -11.84
CA ARG A 110 5.21 -19.14 -12.97
C ARG A 110 3.90 -19.28 -13.75
N ALA A 111 3.12 -18.22 -13.81
CA ALA A 111 1.89 -18.17 -14.58
C ALA A 111 2.15 -17.71 -16.01
N ASN A 112 1.46 -18.33 -16.96
CA ASN A 112 1.44 -17.86 -18.35
C ASN A 112 0.42 -16.72 -18.48
N LYS A 113 0.57 -15.89 -19.53
CA LYS A 113 -0.28 -14.71 -19.75
C LYS A 113 -1.77 -15.08 -19.88
N LYS A 114 -2.09 -16.17 -20.59
CA LYS A 114 -3.47 -16.61 -20.82
C LYS A 114 -4.20 -16.91 -19.51
N THR A 115 -3.53 -17.56 -18.56
CA THR A 115 -4.11 -17.82 -17.24
C THR A 115 -4.31 -16.53 -16.46
N VAL A 116 -3.30 -15.66 -16.39
CA VAL A 116 -3.35 -14.42 -15.58
C VAL A 116 -4.49 -13.50 -16.00
N ARG A 117 -4.78 -13.40 -17.30
CA ARG A 117 -5.87 -12.57 -17.84
C ARG A 117 -7.26 -12.92 -17.32
N ASN A 118 -7.43 -14.14 -16.81
CA ASN A 118 -8.70 -14.58 -16.25
C ASN A 118 -8.85 -14.22 -14.77
N PHE A 119 -7.83 -13.65 -14.14
CA PHE A 119 -7.80 -13.38 -12.71
C PHE A 119 -7.53 -11.91 -12.40
N THR A 120 -8.34 -11.37 -11.49
CA THR A 120 -8.23 -10.01 -10.96
C THR A 120 -7.74 -10.07 -9.52
N ALA A 121 -6.82 -9.17 -9.16
CA ALA A 121 -6.34 -9.06 -7.78
C ALA A 121 -7.37 -8.29 -6.93
N ILE A 122 -7.62 -8.77 -5.72
CA ILE A 122 -8.44 -8.07 -4.72
C ILE A 122 -7.73 -8.09 -3.37
N GLY A 123 -7.86 -7.00 -2.61
CA GLY A 123 -7.32 -6.90 -1.26
C GLY A 123 -8.39 -7.29 -0.24
N THR A 124 -8.10 -8.26 0.63
CA THR A 124 -9.08 -8.82 1.56
C THR A 124 -9.52 -7.82 2.63
N GLY A 125 -8.74 -6.77 2.89
CA GLY A 125 -9.01 -5.70 3.84
C GLY A 125 -9.54 -4.41 3.23
N LEU A 126 -9.70 -4.32 1.91
CA LEU A 126 -10.08 -3.08 1.21
C LEU A 126 -11.59 -2.87 1.12
N LEU A 127 -12.04 -1.62 1.17
CA LEU A 127 -13.45 -1.23 1.01
C LEU A 127 -13.99 -1.54 -0.39
N SER A 128 -13.16 -1.45 -1.42
CA SER A 128 -13.52 -1.86 -2.78
C SER A 128 -13.94 -3.33 -2.83
N THR A 129 -13.20 -4.22 -2.14
CA THR A 129 -13.57 -5.63 -1.98
C THR A 129 -14.83 -5.79 -1.16
N LYS A 130 -15.00 -5.06 -0.05
CA LYS A 130 -16.23 -5.09 0.75
C LYS A 130 -17.47 -4.76 -0.09
N LYS A 131 -17.36 -3.78 -0.98
CA LYS A 131 -18.46 -3.31 -1.83
C LYS A 131 -18.76 -4.27 -2.97
N ASN A 132 -17.74 -4.75 -3.67
CA ASN A 132 -17.91 -5.48 -4.93
C ASN A 132 -17.88 -7.02 -4.75
N PHE A 133 -17.21 -7.51 -3.71
CA PHE A 133 -16.96 -8.92 -3.44
C PHE A 133 -17.10 -9.22 -1.94
N PHE A 134 -18.26 -8.88 -1.36
CA PHE A 134 -18.48 -8.91 0.10
C PHE A 134 -18.08 -10.24 0.77
N GLN A 135 -18.35 -11.37 0.12
CA GLN A 135 -17.99 -12.70 0.62
C GLN A 135 -16.47 -12.97 0.68
N LYS A 136 -15.67 -12.15 -0.01
CA LYS A 136 -14.20 -12.22 -0.05
C LYS A 136 -13.54 -11.22 0.89
N TYR A 137 -14.31 -10.28 1.45
CA TYR A 137 -13.81 -9.29 2.39
C TYR A 137 -13.57 -9.94 3.75
N ASN A 138 -12.29 -10.01 4.15
CA ASN A 138 -11.87 -10.53 5.43
C ASN A 138 -10.66 -9.73 5.95
N PRO A 139 -10.91 -8.55 6.55
CA PRO A 139 -9.84 -7.69 7.08
C PRO A 139 -9.09 -8.31 8.27
N SER A 140 -9.64 -9.38 8.85
CA SER A 140 -9.07 -10.13 9.97
C SER A 140 -8.29 -11.36 9.53
N ASP A 141 -8.22 -11.67 8.22
CA ASP A 141 -7.37 -12.77 7.71
C ASP A 141 -5.90 -12.44 7.99
N PRO A 142 -5.22 -13.19 8.87
CA PRO A 142 -3.84 -12.88 9.21
C PRO A 142 -2.85 -13.32 8.12
N GLN A 143 -3.29 -14.14 7.15
CA GLN A 143 -2.43 -14.83 6.18
C GLN A 143 -2.51 -14.27 4.77
N ARG A 144 -3.60 -13.59 4.40
CA ARG A 144 -3.85 -13.13 3.02
C ARG A 144 -4.32 -11.70 3.02
N ASP A 145 -3.44 -10.80 2.64
CA ASP A 145 -3.80 -9.41 2.34
C ASP A 145 -4.29 -9.30 0.89
N ILE A 146 -3.73 -10.10 -0.03
CA ILE A 146 -4.12 -10.09 -1.45
C ILE A 146 -4.42 -11.50 -1.93
N ILE A 147 -5.52 -11.64 -2.67
CA ILE A 147 -5.93 -12.87 -3.37
C ILE A 147 -6.34 -12.55 -4.80
N TRP A 148 -6.51 -13.60 -5.61
CA TRP A 148 -6.97 -13.48 -6.98
C TRP A 148 -8.25 -14.27 -7.20
N ILE A 149 -9.19 -13.66 -7.92
CA ILE A 149 -10.48 -14.27 -8.27
C ILE A 149 -10.71 -14.23 -9.78
N ASP A 150 -11.42 -15.23 -10.30
CA ASP A 150 -11.86 -15.23 -11.69
C ASP A 150 -13.17 -14.45 -11.89
N LYS A 151 -13.65 -14.38 -13.14
CA LYS A 151 -14.91 -13.71 -13.51
C LYS A 151 -16.17 -14.27 -12.82
N ASN A 152 -16.09 -15.49 -12.29
CA ASN A 152 -17.16 -16.16 -11.56
C ASN A 152 -16.90 -16.12 -10.04
N GLU A 153 -15.95 -15.27 -9.60
CA GLU A 153 -15.53 -15.11 -8.21
C GLU A 153 -14.91 -16.35 -7.55
N ASN A 154 -14.44 -17.30 -8.36
CA ASN A 154 -13.69 -18.45 -7.85
C ASN A 154 -12.26 -18.03 -7.50
N TYR A 155 -11.75 -18.55 -6.39
CA TYR A 155 -10.38 -18.31 -5.97
C TYR A 155 -9.38 -18.94 -6.95
N ALA A 156 -8.29 -18.22 -7.22
CA ALA A 156 -7.09 -18.83 -7.77
C ALA A 156 -6.50 -19.82 -6.76
N LEU A 157 -6.13 -21.01 -7.23
CA LEU A 157 -5.55 -22.05 -6.37
C LEU A 157 -4.07 -22.29 -6.69
N ILE A 158 -3.35 -22.76 -5.67
CA ILE A 158 -1.97 -23.25 -5.80
C ILE A 158 -2.01 -24.60 -6.55
N PRO A 159 -1.38 -24.71 -7.74
CA PRO A 159 -1.60 -25.84 -8.66
C PRO A 159 -0.79 -27.10 -8.36
N ASN A 160 0.15 -27.06 -7.42
CA ASN A 160 1.21 -28.07 -7.34
C ASN A 160 0.81 -29.20 -6.40
N LYS A 161 0.54 -30.42 -6.90
CA LYS A 161 0.13 -31.57 -6.06
C LYS A 161 1.19 -32.01 -5.04
N ASN A 162 2.45 -31.63 -5.25
CA ASN A 162 3.59 -32.05 -4.44
C ASN A 162 3.96 -31.04 -3.34
N THR A 163 3.24 -29.92 -3.21
CA THR A 163 3.36 -29.03 -2.04
C THR A 163 2.24 -29.35 -1.06
N LEU A 164 2.53 -29.26 0.24
CA LEU A 164 1.51 -29.38 1.31
C LEU A 164 0.37 -28.36 1.14
N GLN A 165 0.59 -27.31 0.35
CA GLN A 165 -0.31 -26.20 0.07
C GLN A 165 -1.16 -26.37 -1.21
N SER A 166 -1.12 -27.53 -1.87
CA SER A 166 -1.91 -27.77 -3.09
C SER A 166 -3.40 -27.57 -2.85
N GLY A 167 -4.08 -26.88 -3.76
CA GLY A 167 -5.52 -26.64 -3.64
C GLY A 167 -5.90 -25.55 -2.62
N LEU A 168 -4.94 -24.99 -1.88
CA LEU A 168 -5.16 -23.79 -1.07
C LEU A 168 -5.35 -22.57 -1.98
N VAL A 169 -6.04 -21.57 -1.43
CA VAL A 169 -6.23 -20.26 -2.05
C VAL A 169 -4.86 -19.60 -2.21
N ALA A 170 -4.51 -19.26 -3.44
CA ALA A 170 -3.30 -18.52 -3.74
C ALA A 170 -3.45 -17.08 -3.24
N GLY A 171 -2.59 -16.69 -2.30
CA GLY A 171 -2.56 -15.33 -1.77
C GLY A 171 -1.17 -14.88 -1.41
N LEU A 172 -1.08 -13.65 -0.93
CA LEU A 172 0.14 -13.04 -0.41
C LEU A 172 -0.15 -12.32 0.90
N GLN A 173 0.82 -12.36 1.80
CA GLN A 173 0.85 -11.52 2.98
C GLN A 173 1.82 -10.37 2.74
N LEU A 174 1.39 -9.13 2.96
CA LEU A 174 2.23 -7.96 2.84
C LEU A 174 2.72 -7.51 4.22
N LYS A 175 3.99 -7.14 4.30
CA LYS A 175 4.58 -6.51 5.48
C LYS A 175 5.38 -5.30 5.05
N VAL A 176 5.27 -4.22 5.81
CA VAL A 176 6.00 -2.98 5.60
C VAL A 176 6.66 -2.61 6.92
N SER A 177 7.96 -2.31 6.90
CA SER A 177 8.69 -1.86 8.07
C SER A 177 9.93 -1.07 7.66
N SER A 178 10.36 -0.15 8.54
CA SER A 178 11.70 0.46 8.48
C SER A 178 12.70 -0.20 9.42
N ASP A 179 12.26 -1.20 10.18
CA ASP A 179 13.05 -1.94 11.16
C ASP A 179 12.50 -3.36 11.28
N TYR A 180 13.22 -4.32 10.72
CA TYR A 180 12.75 -5.70 10.68
C TYR A 180 12.59 -6.33 12.07
N HIS A 181 13.46 -5.98 13.04
CA HIS A 181 13.41 -6.56 14.39
C HIS A 181 12.14 -6.17 15.13
N LYS A 182 11.69 -4.92 14.98
CA LYS A 182 10.56 -4.39 15.76
C LYS A 182 9.19 -4.82 15.26
N TYR A 183 9.09 -5.31 14.03
CA TYR A 183 7.78 -5.53 13.40
C TYR A 183 7.67 -6.84 12.63
N ILE A 184 8.58 -7.10 11.67
CA ILE A 184 8.40 -8.24 10.76
C ILE A 184 8.95 -9.55 11.33
N LEU A 185 10.04 -9.51 12.10
CA LEU A 185 10.67 -10.73 12.62
C LEU A 185 9.68 -11.55 13.43
N ASP A 186 8.98 -10.91 14.35
CA ASP A 186 7.93 -11.52 15.16
C ASP A 186 6.78 -12.09 14.31
N ALA A 187 6.39 -11.38 13.25
CA ALA A 187 5.36 -11.85 12.33
C ALA A 187 5.83 -13.11 11.59
N ILE A 188 7.07 -13.13 11.12
CA ILE A 188 7.71 -14.28 10.47
C ILE A 188 7.76 -15.49 11.40
N LEU A 189 8.26 -15.32 12.62
CA LEU A 189 8.38 -16.40 13.60
C LEU A 189 7.03 -17.02 13.99
N LYS A 190 5.98 -16.20 14.04
CA LYS A 190 4.61 -16.64 14.36
C LYS A 190 3.89 -17.24 13.15
N SER A 191 4.35 -16.95 11.94
CA SER A 191 3.75 -17.44 10.71
C SER A 191 4.30 -18.82 10.37
N LYS A 192 3.48 -19.86 10.50
CA LYS A 192 3.70 -21.10 9.74
C LYS A 192 3.28 -20.80 8.31
N TYR A 193 4.21 -20.38 7.45
CA TYR A 193 3.92 -19.83 6.12
C TYR A 193 2.91 -20.66 5.31
N GLU A 194 1.64 -20.24 5.30
CA GLU A 194 0.65 -20.77 4.37
C GLU A 194 0.79 -20.07 3.02
N ASN A 195 1.11 -18.77 3.03
CA ASN A 195 1.29 -17.93 1.86
C ASN A 195 2.65 -17.21 1.91
N PRO A 196 3.22 -16.83 0.76
CA PRO A 196 4.42 -16.00 0.73
C PRO A 196 4.23 -14.65 1.41
N ILE A 197 5.23 -14.24 2.18
CA ILE A 197 5.36 -12.91 2.74
C ILE A 197 6.16 -12.04 1.78
N VAL A 198 5.60 -10.90 1.42
CA VAL A 198 6.30 -9.84 0.69
C VAL A 198 6.63 -8.71 1.65
N TYR A 199 7.91 -8.48 1.85
CA TYR A 199 8.43 -7.45 2.74
C TYR A 199 8.86 -6.20 1.96
N PHE A 200 8.20 -5.08 2.20
CA PHE A 200 8.67 -3.74 1.79
C PHE A 200 9.55 -3.15 2.90
N ASP A 201 10.86 -3.26 2.68
CA ASP A 201 11.95 -2.85 3.56
C ASP A 201 12.30 -1.37 3.38
N LEU A 202 11.60 -0.48 4.09
CA LEU A 202 11.74 0.97 3.94
C LEU A 202 13.14 1.51 4.28
N ASN A 203 13.94 0.73 5.01
CA ASN A 203 15.33 1.07 5.35
C ASN A 203 16.36 0.16 4.65
N ASN A 204 15.95 -0.54 3.58
CA ASN A 204 16.77 -1.50 2.83
C ASN A 204 17.39 -2.61 3.72
N ASP A 205 16.65 -3.07 4.74
CA ASP A 205 17.11 -4.04 5.72
C ASP A 205 16.69 -5.50 5.41
N PHE A 206 16.15 -5.76 4.21
CA PHE A 206 15.72 -7.10 3.80
C PHE A 206 16.83 -8.14 3.93
N TYR A 207 18.04 -7.84 3.43
CA TYR A 207 19.14 -8.83 3.48
C TYR A 207 19.67 -9.06 4.90
N ASN A 208 19.59 -8.06 5.78
CA ASN A 208 19.92 -8.24 7.20
C ASN A 208 18.93 -9.21 7.86
N LEU A 209 17.63 -9.09 7.56
CA LEU A 209 16.62 -10.04 7.99
C LEU A 209 16.91 -11.45 7.46
N ILE A 210 17.22 -11.60 6.17
CA ILE A 210 17.52 -12.90 5.57
C ILE A 210 18.76 -13.54 6.22
N GLU A 211 19.83 -12.76 6.42
CA GLU A 211 21.05 -13.23 7.10
C GLU A 211 20.74 -13.72 8.52
N TYR A 212 19.94 -12.96 9.28
CA TYR A 212 19.49 -13.36 10.61
C TYR A 212 18.71 -14.68 10.57
N LEU A 213 17.72 -14.81 9.68
CA LEU A 213 16.88 -16.00 9.61
C LEU A 213 17.68 -17.26 9.22
N ILE A 214 18.59 -17.15 8.25
CA ILE A 214 19.43 -18.28 7.81
C ILE A 214 20.43 -18.66 8.91
N SER A 215 21.11 -17.68 9.51
CA SER A 215 22.12 -17.94 10.56
C SER A 215 21.52 -18.62 11.78
N ASN A 216 20.25 -18.34 12.07
CA ASN A 216 19.50 -18.96 13.17
C ASN A 216 18.71 -20.22 12.74
N LYS A 217 18.92 -20.73 11.51
CA LYS A 217 18.25 -21.93 10.96
C LYS A 217 16.72 -21.84 10.99
N LEU A 218 16.18 -20.63 10.85
CA LEU A 218 14.73 -20.38 10.84
C LEU A 218 14.13 -20.57 9.45
N ILE A 219 14.94 -20.38 8.41
CA ILE A 219 14.59 -20.63 7.00
C ILE A 219 15.77 -21.24 6.25
N GLU A 220 15.49 -21.84 5.10
CA GLU A 220 16.51 -22.20 4.12
C GLU A 220 16.72 -21.10 3.08
N VAL A 221 17.93 -21.06 2.47
CA VAL A 221 18.23 -20.19 1.31
C VAL A 221 17.21 -20.39 0.17
N SER A 222 16.70 -21.62 0.03
CA SER A 222 15.77 -22.01 -1.03
C SER A 222 14.38 -21.34 -0.91
N GLU A 223 14.05 -20.78 0.25
CA GLU A 223 12.81 -20.07 0.58
C GLU A 223 12.86 -18.59 0.21
N VAL A 224 14.06 -18.02 0.04
CA VAL A 224 14.25 -16.61 -0.34
C VAL A 224 13.78 -16.41 -1.79
N GLY A 225 12.89 -15.45 -1.99
CA GLY A 225 12.23 -15.20 -3.29
C GLY A 225 11.07 -16.15 -3.59
N LYS A 226 10.76 -17.11 -2.71
CA LYS A 226 9.58 -17.99 -2.78
C LYS A 226 8.60 -17.73 -1.64
N ASN A 227 9.03 -17.90 -0.39
CA ASN A 227 8.22 -17.75 0.82
C ASN A 227 8.44 -16.39 1.48
N ILE A 228 9.66 -15.84 1.39
CA ILE A 228 9.97 -14.48 1.82
C ILE A 228 10.54 -13.72 0.64
N ILE A 229 9.89 -12.63 0.24
CA ILE A 229 10.18 -11.91 -1.00
C ILE A 229 10.37 -10.43 -0.70
N GLN A 230 11.39 -9.81 -1.29
CA GLN A 230 11.56 -8.36 -1.19
C GLN A 230 10.58 -7.65 -2.12
N GLY A 231 9.71 -6.80 -1.58
CA GLY A 231 8.69 -6.07 -2.35
C GLY A 231 9.29 -5.18 -3.43
N LYS A 232 10.42 -4.51 -3.13
CA LYS A 232 11.17 -3.69 -4.09
C LYS A 232 11.59 -4.46 -5.35
N SER A 233 11.88 -5.75 -5.23
CA SER A 233 12.26 -6.59 -6.37
C SER A 233 11.09 -6.95 -7.30
N LEU A 234 9.86 -6.89 -6.79
CA LEU A 234 8.64 -7.18 -7.55
C LEU A 234 8.08 -5.91 -8.20
N ASP A 235 8.03 -4.82 -7.43
CA ASP A 235 7.47 -3.55 -7.84
C ASP A 235 8.27 -2.38 -7.22
N PRO A 236 9.35 -1.93 -7.89
CA PRO A 236 10.17 -0.82 -7.41
C PRO A 236 9.38 0.49 -7.26
N THR A 237 8.36 0.70 -8.10
CA THR A 237 7.53 1.91 -8.09
C THR A 237 6.62 1.92 -6.87
N ALA A 238 5.97 0.80 -6.54
CA ALA A 238 5.20 0.67 -5.31
C ALA A 238 6.07 0.87 -4.06
N HIS A 239 7.29 0.33 -4.06
CA HIS A 239 8.22 0.53 -2.96
C HIS A 239 8.60 2.02 -2.80
N GLN A 240 8.87 2.72 -3.90
CA GLN A 240 9.15 4.16 -3.87
C GLN A 240 7.96 4.99 -3.37
N GLU A 241 6.74 4.64 -3.81
CA GLU A 241 5.51 5.29 -3.36
C GLU A 241 5.30 5.10 -1.84
N LEU A 242 5.58 3.91 -1.32
CA LEU A 242 5.54 3.63 0.13
C LEU A 242 6.59 4.43 0.92
N LEU A 243 7.79 4.68 0.38
CA LEU A 243 8.78 5.54 1.03
C LEU A 243 8.24 6.97 1.21
N TYR A 244 7.57 7.51 0.19
CA TYR A 244 6.93 8.82 0.29
C TYR A 244 5.79 8.83 1.30
N TYR A 245 4.94 7.81 1.28
CA TYR A 245 3.83 7.71 2.23
C TYR A 245 4.29 7.46 3.66
N TYR A 246 5.44 6.83 3.88
CA TYR A 246 5.98 6.64 5.23
C TYR A 246 6.16 7.97 5.95
N ASP A 247 6.77 8.96 5.30
CA ASP A 247 6.99 10.28 5.89
C ASP A 247 5.67 11.03 6.12
N LEU A 248 4.73 10.97 5.16
CA LEU A 248 3.41 11.61 5.29
C LEU A 248 2.57 10.96 6.41
N VAL A 249 2.46 9.63 6.44
CA VAL A 249 1.70 8.89 7.46
C VAL A 249 2.31 9.13 8.84
N LYS A 250 3.64 9.14 8.94
CA LYS A 250 4.33 9.47 10.19
C LYS A 250 4.04 10.91 10.62
N ALA A 251 3.95 11.86 9.69
CA ALA A 251 3.55 13.23 10.02
C ALA A 251 2.09 13.31 10.50
N ILE A 252 1.16 12.60 9.87
CA ILE A 252 -0.25 12.51 10.28
C ILE A 252 -0.39 11.92 11.67
N VAL A 253 0.21 10.74 11.92
CA VAL A 253 0.15 10.06 13.22
C VAL A 253 0.73 10.90 14.35
N ASN A 254 1.71 11.76 14.06
CA ASN A 254 2.33 12.66 15.03
C ASN A 254 1.71 14.08 15.04
N ASN A 255 0.54 14.28 14.40
CA ASN A 255 -0.15 15.58 14.31
C ASN A 255 0.69 16.72 13.71
N LYS A 256 1.64 16.41 12.84
CA LYS A 256 2.46 17.39 12.08
C LYS A 256 1.90 17.71 10.70
N LEU A 257 0.92 16.93 10.25
CA LEU A 257 0.22 17.08 8.97
C LEU A 257 -1.23 16.67 9.19
N THR A 258 -2.19 17.47 8.74
CA THR A 258 -3.62 17.15 8.80
C THR A 258 -4.07 16.43 7.53
N ILE A 259 -5.30 15.92 7.53
CA ILE A 259 -5.89 15.31 6.33
C ILE A 259 -6.21 16.37 5.28
N ASP A 260 -6.68 17.55 5.70
CA ASP A 260 -6.95 18.66 4.79
C ASP A 260 -5.66 19.12 4.09
N ASP A 261 -4.51 19.07 4.78
CA ASP A 261 -3.22 19.40 4.16
C ASP A 261 -2.87 18.51 2.96
N LEU A 262 -3.36 17.27 2.92
CA LEU A 262 -3.11 16.34 1.79
C LEU A 262 -3.76 16.79 0.48
N ILE A 263 -4.79 17.65 0.56
CA ILE A 263 -5.60 18.09 -0.59
C ILE A 263 -5.44 19.58 -0.91
N LEU A 264 -4.70 20.34 -0.08
CA LEU A 264 -4.49 21.78 -0.28
C LEU A 264 -3.84 22.15 -1.63
N ASN A 265 -3.16 21.19 -2.27
CA ASN A 265 -2.48 21.41 -3.56
C ASN A 265 -3.04 20.50 -4.66
N SER A 266 -4.36 20.28 -4.69
CA SER A 266 -5.02 19.38 -5.65
C SER A 266 -4.75 19.70 -7.12
N ASP A 267 -4.33 20.93 -7.45
CA ASP A 267 -4.02 21.35 -8.82
C ASP A 267 -2.74 20.72 -9.38
N ALA A 268 -1.83 20.21 -8.53
CA ALA A 268 -0.64 19.47 -8.96
C ALA A 268 -0.96 18.02 -9.40
N TYR A 269 -2.19 17.55 -9.16
CA TYR A 269 -2.62 16.19 -9.47
C TYR A 269 -3.76 16.21 -10.51
N GLU A 270 -3.51 15.67 -11.71
CA GLU A 270 -4.44 15.74 -12.86
C GLU A 270 -5.83 15.12 -12.59
N THR A 271 -6.00 14.33 -11.52
CA THR A 271 -7.24 13.60 -11.24
C THR A 271 -8.21 14.40 -10.35
N LYS A 272 -8.85 15.44 -10.91
CA LYS A 272 -9.88 16.29 -10.27
C LYS A 272 -11.13 15.55 -9.72
N ASN A 273 -11.27 14.25 -9.97
CA ASN A 273 -12.53 13.53 -9.79
C ASN A 273 -12.79 13.04 -8.37
N VAL A 274 -11.77 12.74 -7.56
CA VAL A 274 -12.00 12.13 -6.22
C VAL A 274 -12.50 13.16 -5.22
N LEU A 275 -11.88 14.35 -5.15
CA LEU A 275 -12.35 15.45 -4.31
C LEU A 275 -13.77 15.89 -4.70
N LYS A 276 -14.05 16.01 -6.00
CA LYS A 276 -15.39 16.32 -6.52
C LYS A 276 -16.42 15.26 -6.12
N ASN A 277 -16.08 13.98 -6.22
CA ASN A 277 -16.97 12.88 -5.82
C ASN A 277 -17.17 12.80 -4.31
N ALA A 278 -16.15 13.09 -3.50
CA ALA A 278 -16.23 13.14 -2.04
C ALA A 278 -17.11 14.32 -1.56
N LEU A 279 -16.96 15.50 -2.18
CA LEU A 279 -17.81 16.66 -1.94
C LEU A 279 -19.25 16.40 -2.43
N MET A 280 -19.44 15.72 -3.56
CA MET A 280 -20.77 15.34 -4.04
C MET A 280 -21.44 14.29 -3.14
N GLY A 281 -20.71 13.28 -2.66
CA GLY A 281 -21.26 12.27 -1.74
C GLY A 281 -21.67 12.86 -0.38
N THR A 282 -20.92 13.84 0.13
CA THR A 282 -21.25 14.55 1.37
C THR A 282 -22.39 15.56 1.17
N ALA A 283 -22.50 16.20 0.01
CA ALA A 283 -23.65 17.02 -0.35
C ALA A 283 -24.93 16.19 -0.51
N ILE A 284 -24.86 15.01 -1.14
CA ILE A 284 -25.99 14.09 -1.30
C ILE A 284 -26.45 13.53 0.05
N ASN A 285 -25.54 13.19 0.97
CA ASN A 285 -25.91 12.76 2.32
C ASN A 285 -26.51 13.90 3.19
N LYS A 286 -26.30 15.17 2.83
CA LYS A 286 -26.96 16.32 3.47
C LYS A 286 -28.34 16.61 2.88
N ILE A 287 -28.64 16.15 1.67
CA ILE A 287 -29.99 16.16 1.10
C ILE A 287 -30.68 14.92 1.67
N ASN A 288 -31.33 15.07 2.82
CA ASN A 288 -32.18 14.02 3.37
C ASN A 288 -33.21 13.58 2.33
N ALA A 289 -33.50 12.28 2.30
CA ALA A 289 -34.54 11.67 1.46
C ALA A 289 -35.97 12.21 1.70
N GLU A 290 -36.14 13.18 2.60
CA GLU A 290 -37.40 13.89 2.85
C GLU A 290 -37.60 15.09 1.91
N ASP A 291 -36.54 15.65 1.31
CA ASP A 291 -36.65 16.79 0.37
C ASP A 291 -36.86 16.36 -1.10
N LEU A 292 -36.93 15.05 -1.36
CA LEU A 292 -37.13 14.47 -2.70
C LEU A 292 -38.56 13.94 -2.93
N LEU A 293 -39.49 14.21 -2.00
CA LEU A 293 -40.90 13.79 -2.07
C LEU A 293 -41.90 14.96 -1.95
N LEU A 294 -41.58 16.10 -2.56
CA LEU A 294 -42.55 17.13 -2.93
C LEU A 294 -42.63 17.26 -4.45
#